data_AF-A0A925EJ82-F1
#
_entry.id   AF-A0A925EJ82-F1
#
_cell.length_a   1.000
_cell.length_b   1.000
_cell.length_c   1.000
_cell.angle_alpha   90.00
_cell.angle_beta   90.00
_cell.angle_gamma   90.00
#
_symmetry.space_group_name_H-M   'P 1'
#
loop_
_entity.id
_entity.type
_entity.pdbx_description
1 polymer ?
#
loop_
_entity_poly.entity_id
_entity_poly.type
_entity_poly.pdbx_seq_one_letter_code
_entity_poly.pdbx_strand_id
1 'polypeptide(L)'
;SLTLTSGQTDYELKAAPGYLPGSSQLSIQLAPSIFSQLLGTLDYLVEYPYGCTEQTMSHFLPSLAVMRVLDQKGIVIPELQKRTPNVIQKGLTRLYRFQHGDGGWGWWENDSNDLYMTAYVMHGLAVSQGSGVTVNPDVFRLGRESLETQVKEQWKLGFGGKNQERYRRDTYAFAVYALALSGATMPNTEAELLKFSDQLTPYGQAMLVLALDRWNHSQSADEIAAQLVDEQQSDRVGAFWKPTIPATVKVKPVDTWFHHEWLNETETTAWVIRALLAHNPNLDPQLLESSVHWILAHRQAQGWESTKDSAAAIEALLAYTQRTSQLQANATQIQVRVNGANIGQVSFDAQSLYKPELVLKIPASKIHGGNNQVQFVVAGSNAPIYANIVLKQSIRLEENAPQALSGPLKLERTYALLRSAKGMDGSPRFEETVLKDGESIPIGALVRVHVRVTGWQNGTDASHLILEDPLPGGFRATDDTLPSTESANSDYSSYTTEVRDDRIIGYYLNVWGKTLEFDYLLRAEVPGIYHVLPSRLWNMYSDWRLSGQEMHLHIVP
;
A
#
# COMPACT_ATOMS: atom_id res chain seq x y z
N SER A 1 10.21 11.60 8.45
CA SER A 1 9.42 12.31 9.47
C SER A 1 10.26 12.63 10.71
N LEU A 2 9.94 13.69 11.43
CA LEU A 2 10.62 14.17 12.64
C LEU A 2 9.59 14.55 13.71
N THR A 3 9.93 14.32 14.97
CA THR A 3 9.17 14.80 16.13
C THR A 3 9.93 15.97 16.75
N LEU A 4 9.36 17.16 16.67
CA LEU A 4 9.96 18.40 17.17
C LEU A 4 9.43 18.71 18.57
N THR A 5 10.32 19.11 19.46
CA THR A 5 10.00 19.65 20.79
C THR A 5 10.41 21.11 20.86
N SER A 6 10.10 21.79 21.98
CA SER A 6 10.52 23.18 22.18
C SER A 6 12.05 23.29 22.10
N GLY A 7 12.56 24.24 21.31
CA GLY A 7 14.00 24.41 21.06
C GLY A 7 14.34 24.44 19.56
N GLN A 8 15.63 24.28 19.27
CA GLN A 8 16.15 24.20 17.90
C GLN A 8 16.35 22.74 17.50
N THR A 9 15.94 22.40 16.29
CA THR A 9 16.22 21.11 15.64
C THR A 9 16.78 21.36 14.25
N ASP A 10 17.94 20.76 13.97
CA ASP A 10 18.58 20.83 12.66
C ASP A 10 18.51 19.46 11.98
N TYR A 11 18.19 19.46 10.68
CA TYR A 11 18.11 18.27 9.84
C TYR A 11 18.89 18.49 8.55
N GLU A 12 19.74 17.53 8.18
CA GLU A 12 20.47 17.55 6.91
C GLU A 12 19.70 16.76 5.85
N LEU A 13 19.27 17.45 4.80
CA LEU A 13 18.59 16.90 3.64
C LEU A 13 19.58 16.79 2.48
N LYS A 14 19.75 15.58 1.92
CA LYS A 14 20.61 15.35 0.76
C LYS A 14 19.79 15.33 -0.53
N ALA A 15 19.99 16.32 -1.39
CA ALA A 15 19.44 16.35 -2.73
C ALA A 15 20.24 15.43 -3.67
N ALA A 16 19.56 14.69 -4.54
CA ALA A 16 20.18 13.78 -5.50
C ALA A 16 21.16 14.53 -6.43
N PRO A 17 22.33 13.95 -6.76
CA PRO A 17 23.17 14.51 -7.82
C PRO A 17 22.47 14.39 -9.19
N GLY A 18 22.78 15.27 -10.14
CA GLY A 18 22.26 15.16 -11.52
C GLY A 18 20.76 15.45 -11.71
N TYR A 19 20.08 16.02 -10.71
CA TYR A 19 18.69 16.45 -10.86
C TYR A 19 18.55 17.56 -11.92
N LEU A 20 17.42 17.56 -12.61
CA LEU A 20 17.07 18.61 -13.56
C LEU A 20 16.87 19.94 -12.81
N PRO A 21 17.62 21.01 -13.13
CA PRO A 21 17.45 22.30 -12.49
C PRO A 21 16.00 22.78 -12.55
N GLY A 22 15.45 23.23 -11.43
CA GLY A 22 14.05 23.66 -11.32
C GLY A 22 13.02 22.54 -11.12
N SER A 23 13.41 21.26 -11.22
CA SER A 23 12.52 20.12 -10.93
C SER A 23 12.38 19.82 -9.44
N SER A 24 13.27 20.36 -8.60
CA SER A 24 13.24 20.12 -7.15
C SER A 24 12.03 20.79 -6.52
N GLN A 25 11.18 19.97 -5.91
CA GLN A 25 10.04 20.39 -5.10
C GLN A 25 10.30 19.92 -3.68
N LEU A 26 10.74 20.84 -2.81
CA LEU A 26 10.83 20.59 -1.37
C LEU A 26 9.58 21.15 -0.70
N SER A 27 8.92 20.32 0.09
CA SER A 27 7.83 20.73 0.96
C SER A 27 8.08 20.27 2.39
N ILE A 28 7.80 21.15 3.34
CA ILE A 28 7.83 20.85 4.76
C ILE A 28 6.39 20.86 5.26
N GLN A 29 5.91 19.71 5.71
CA GLN A 29 4.58 19.52 6.29
C GLN A 29 4.72 19.61 7.82
N LEU A 30 3.93 20.46 8.47
CA LEU A 30 3.93 20.65 9.92
C LEU A 30 2.54 20.34 10.48
N ALA A 31 2.49 19.44 11.47
CA ALA A 31 1.26 19.02 12.12
C ALA A 31 1.37 19.20 13.65
N PRO A 32 0.45 19.95 14.29
CA PRO A 32 0.47 20.15 15.74
C PRO A 32 -0.08 18.96 16.55
N SER A 33 -0.60 17.95 15.87
CA SER A 33 -1.20 16.76 16.48
C SER A 33 -1.04 15.57 15.54
N ILE A 34 -1.17 14.35 16.09
CA ILE A 34 -1.22 13.13 15.26
C ILE A 34 -2.42 13.22 14.32
N PHE A 35 -3.57 13.66 14.85
CA PHE A 35 -4.79 13.78 14.05
C PHE A 35 -4.60 14.69 12.82
N SER A 36 -3.95 15.85 12.99
CA SER A 36 -3.64 16.78 11.88
C SER A 36 -2.77 16.13 10.81
N GLN A 37 -1.80 15.32 11.21
CA GLN A 37 -0.93 14.58 10.29
C GLN A 37 -1.70 13.50 9.51
N LEU A 38 -2.65 12.83 10.15
CA LEU A 38 -3.49 11.82 9.50
C LEU A 38 -4.35 12.39 8.38
N LEU A 39 -4.86 13.62 8.54
CA LEU A 39 -5.66 14.28 7.52
C LEU A 39 -4.90 14.49 6.21
N GLY A 40 -3.60 14.79 6.26
CA GLY A 40 -2.77 14.92 5.05
C GLY A 40 -2.53 13.59 4.33
N THR A 41 -2.48 12.49 5.07
CA THR A 41 -2.34 11.13 4.51
C THR A 41 -3.61 10.66 3.78
N LEU A 42 -4.80 11.16 4.16
CA LEU A 42 -6.04 10.78 3.48
C LEU A 42 -6.06 11.17 2.00
N ASP A 43 -5.48 12.32 1.64
CA ASP A 43 -5.45 12.75 0.24
C ASP A 43 -4.72 11.75 -0.66
N TYR A 44 -3.62 11.18 -0.16
CA TYR A 44 -2.87 10.13 -0.85
C TYR A 44 -3.71 8.86 -1.08
N LEU A 45 -4.41 8.40 -0.04
CA LEU A 45 -5.27 7.22 -0.16
C LEU A 45 -6.45 7.47 -1.09
N VAL A 46 -6.97 8.70 -1.18
CA VAL A 46 -8.06 8.98 -2.14
C VAL A 46 -7.56 9.03 -3.59
N GLU A 47 -6.31 9.43 -3.83
CA GLU A 47 -5.75 9.61 -5.18
C GLU A 47 -5.08 8.36 -5.76
N TYR A 48 -4.83 7.33 -4.97
CA TYR A 48 -4.11 6.15 -5.42
C TYR A 48 -4.90 5.40 -6.51
N PRO A 49 -4.31 5.19 -7.71
CA PRO A 49 -5.12 5.09 -8.91
C PRO A 49 -5.57 3.66 -9.26
N TYR A 50 -5.25 2.66 -8.44
CA TYR A 50 -5.48 1.26 -8.76
C TYR A 50 -6.75 0.70 -8.09
N GLY A 51 -7.22 -0.45 -8.58
CA GLY A 51 -8.61 -0.88 -8.46
C GLY A 51 -8.90 -2.26 -7.84
N CYS A 52 -7.94 -2.92 -7.19
CA CYS A 52 -8.19 -4.20 -6.53
C CYS A 52 -9.22 -4.06 -5.39
N THR A 53 -9.74 -5.20 -4.90
CA THR A 53 -10.55 -5.26 -3.67
C THR A 53 -9.78 -4.65 -2.49
N GLU A 54 -8.54 -5.06 -2.24
CA GLU A 54 -7.71 -4.53 -1.14
C GLU A 54 -7.53 -3.01 -1.24
N GLN A 55 -7.20 -2.48 -2.42
CA GLN A 55 -6.99 -1.05 -2.60
C GLN A 55 -8.28 -0.26 -2.39
N THR A 56 -9.41 -0.78 -2.88
CA THR A 56 -10.73 -0.19 -2.62
C THR A 56 -11.00 -0.11 -1.12
N MET A 57 -10.68 -1.16 -0.37
CA MET A 57 -10.80 -1.21 1.09
C MET A 57 -9.84 -0.24 1.80
N SER A 58 -8.58 -0.18 1.36
CA SER A 58 -7.54 0.67 1.94
C SER A 58 -7.78 2.17 1.71
N HIS A 59 -8.58 2.55 0.71
CA HIS A 59 -9.06 3.94 0.55
C HIS A 59 -10.30 4.22 1.41
N PHE A 60 -11.18 3.22 1.47
CA PHE A 60 -12.48 3.31 2.10
C PHE A 60 -12.41 3.38 3.63
N LEU A 61 -11.68 2.46 4.26
CA LEU A 61 -11.64 2.29 5.71
C LEU A 61 -11.05 3.52 6.42
N PRO A 62 -9.89 4.07 6.02
CA PRO A 62 -9.31 5.23 6.70
C PRO A 62 -10.18 6.47 6.57
N SER A 63 -10.80 6.66 5.40
CA SER A 63 -11.73 7.75 5.13
C SER A 63 -12.95 7.71 6.07
N LEU A 64 -13.52 6.51 6.25
CA LEU A 64 -14.63 6.27 7.18
C LEU A 64 -14.21 6.51 8.63
N ALA A 65 -13.04 6.01 9.04
CA ALA A 65 -12.54 6.14 10.41
C ALA A 65 -12.33 7.60 10.79
N VAL A 66 -11.72 8.41 9.91
CA VAL A 66 -11.55 9.86 10.13
C VAL A 66 -12.89 10.57 10.22
N MET A 67 -13.84 10.28 9.32
CA MET A 67 -15.18 10.88 9.37
C MET A 67 -15.86 10.65 10.71
N ARG A 68 -15.82 9.41 11.21
CA ARG A 68 -16.40 9.06 12.50
C ARG A 68 -15.81 9.91 13.64
N VAL A 69 -14.49 10.13 13.64
CA VAL A 69 -13.85 10.95 14.67
C VAL A 69 -14.26 12.42 14.56
N LEU A 70 -14.30 12.97 13.34
CA LEU A 70 -14.74 14.34 13.09
C LEU A 70 -16.19 14.55 13.57
N ASP A 71 -17.08 13.62 13.22
CA ASP A 71 -18.50 13.67 13.61
C ASP A 71 -18.66 13.57 15.14
N GLN A 72 -17.95 12.64 15.79
CA GLN A 72 -17.97 12.49 17.26
C GLN A 72 -17.46 13.73 18.00
N LYS A 73 -16.51 14.47 17.41
CA LYS A 73 -15.95 15.70 17.98
C LYS A 73 -16.71 16.95 17.55
N GLY A 74 -17.70 16.84 16.65
CA GLY A 74 -18.44 17.97 16.10
C GLY A 74 -17.59 18.90 15.23
N ILE A 75 -16.52 18.38 14.62
CA ILE A 75 -15.57 19.16 13.82
C ILE A 75 -15.96 19.10 12.35
N VAL A 76 -16.05 20.27 11.73
CA VAL A 76 -16.39 20.40 10.31
C VAL A 76 -15.16 20.79 9.51
N ILE A 77 -14.75 19.94 8.58
CA ILE A 77 -13.72 20.22 7.57
C ILE A 77 -14.42 20.24 6.20
N PRO A 78 -14.71 21.42 5.62
CA PRO A 78 -15.55 21.55 4.43
C PRO A 78 -15.13 20.69 3.24
N GLU A 79 -13.83 20.59 2.97
CA GLU A 79 -13.32 19.82 1.84
C GLU A 79 -13.50 18.30 2.03
N LEU A 80 -13.31 17.79 3.25
CA LEU A 80 -13.57 16.38 3.55
C LEU A 80 -15.07 16.07 3.56
N GLN A 81 -15.91 16.95 4.12
CA GLN A 81 -17.36 16.76 4.08
C GLN A 81 -17.91 16.68 2.64
N LYS A 82 -17.31 17.41 1.70
CA LYS A 82 -17.69 17.33 0.28
C LYS A 82 -17.22 16.05 -0.40
N ARG A 83 -15.97 15.62 -0.13
CA ARG A 83 -15.35 14.47 -0.83
C ARG A 83 -15.73 13.12 -0.24
N THR A 84 -15.73 12.98 1.08
CA THR A 84 -15.75 11.66 1.71
C THR A 84 -17.03 10.86 1.50
N PRO A 85 -18.25 11.44 1.50
CA PRO A 85 -19.46 10.68 1.15
C PRO A 85 -19.38 10.01 -0.22
N ASN A 86 -18.76 10.69 -1.20
CA ASN A 86 -18.57 10.15 -2.53
C ASN A 86 -17.53 9.00 -2.53
N VAL A 87 -16.44 9.14 -1.76
CA VAL A 87 -15.43 8.08 -1.58
C VAL A 87 -16.07 6.83 -0.97
N ILE A 88 -16.85 6.99 0.12
CA ILE A 88 -17.56 5.91 0.79
C ILE A 88 -18.55 5.24 -0.17
N GLN A 89 -19.38 6.01 -0.86
CA GLN A 89 -20.39 5.47 -1.77
C GLN A 89 -19.77 4.73 -2.96
N LYS A 90 -18.71 5.29 -3.56
CA LYS A 90 -17.98 4.64 -4.66
C LYS A 90 -17.31 3.35 -4.19
N GLY A 91 -16.70 3.37 -3.00
CA GLY A 91 -16.11 2.20 -2.36
C GLY A 91 -17.14 1.09 -2.20
N LEU A 92 -18.26 1.36 -1.52
CA LEU A 92 -19.35 0.39 -1.33
C LEU A 92 -19.90 -0.14 -2.66
N THR A 93 -20.17 0.75 -3.62
CA THR A 93 -20.69 0.35 -4.93
C THR A 93 -19.74 -0.60 -5.65
N ARG A 94 -18.43 -0.35 -5.58
CA ARG A 94 -17.41 -1.22 -6.15
C ARG A 94 -17.32 -2.56 -5.44
N LEU A 95 -17.32 -2.55 -4.10
CA LEU A 95 -17.32 -3.77 -3.30
C LEU A 95 -18.55 -4.64 -3.59
N TYR A 96 -19.72 -4.03 -3.77
CA TYR A 96 -20.95 -4.78 -4.12
C TYR A 96 -20.86 -5.40 -5.50
N ARG A 97 -20.25 -4.69 -6.46
CA ARG A 97 -19.99 -5.22 -7.80
C ARG A 97 -18.99 -6.38 -7.78
N PHE A 98 -18.00 -6.33 -6.89
CA PHE A 98 -16.96 -7.37 -6.78
C PHE A 98 -17.40 -8.58 -5.96
N GLN A 99 -18.63 -8.59 -5.41
CA GLN A 99 -19.12 -9.74 -4.67
C GLN A 99 -19.48 -10.87 -5.64
N HIS A 100 -18.91 -12.05 -5.43
CA HIS A 100 -19.20 -13.23 -6.23
C HIS A 100 -20.55 -13.86 -5.87
N GLY A 101 -21.02 -14.78 -6.72
CA GLY A 101 -22.36 -15.37 -6.59
C GLY A 101 -22.61 -16.16 -5.31
N ASP A 102 -21.57 -16.64 -4.64
CA ASP A 102 -21.63 -17.32 -3.33
C ASP A 102 -21.42 -16.37 -2.14
N GLY A 103 -21.33 -15.06 -2.41
CA GLY A 103 -21.20 -14.00 -1.41
C GLY A 103 -19.77 -13.60 -1.07
N GLY A 104 -18.75 -14.32 -1.54
CA GLY A 104 -17.36 -14.02 -1.23
C GLY A 104 -16.75 -12.92 -2.10
N TRP A 105 -15.49 -12.59 -1.82
CA TRP A 105 -14.67 -11.68 -2.62
C TRP A 105 -13.31 -12.32 -2.90
N GLY A 106 -12.77 -12.05 -4.08
CA GLY A 106 -11.36 -12.23 -4.38
C GLY A 106 -10.63 -10.90 -4.52
N TRP A 107 -9.54 -10.88 -5.26
CA TRP A 107 -8.69 -9.71 -5.49
C TRP A 107 -9.30 -8.75 -6.50
N TRP A 108 -10.09 -9.28 -7.43
CA TRP A 108 -10.74 -8.57 -8.52
C TRP A 108 -12.20 -9.02 -8.65
N GLU A 109 -12.90 -8.51 -9.67
CA GLU A 109 -14.34 -8.76 -9.86
C GLU A 109 -14.68 -10.16 -10.39
N ASN A 110 -13.79 -10.72 -11.22
CA ASN A 110 -14.06 -11.92 -12.02
C ASN A 110 -13.12 -13.06 -11.63
N ASP A 111 -12.75 -13.14 -10.36
CA ASP A 111 -11.82 -14.15 -9.88
C ASP A 111 -12.46 -15.13 -8.87
N SER A 112 -11.62 -15.99 -8.28
CA SER A 112 -12.05 -16.91 -7.24
C SER A 112 -12.03 -16.21 -5.89
N ASN A 113 -12.89 -16.64 -4.98
CA ASN A 113 -12.85 -16.17 -3.59
C ASN A 113 -11.49 -16.38 -2.94
N ASP A 114 -11.08 -15.36 -2.20
CA ASP A 114 -9.93 -15.37 -1.32
C ASP A 114 -10.38 -15.12 0.12
N LEU A 115 -9.88 -15.94 1.06
CA LEU A 115 -10.28 -15.88 2.46
C LEU A 115 -9.91 -14.53 3.10
N TYR A 116 -8.72 -14.03 2.79
CA TYR A 116 -8.26 -12.74 3.32
C TYR A 116 -9.09 -11.61 2.73
N MET A 117 -9.34 -11.60 1.42
CA MET A 117 -10.14 -10.56 0.77
C MET A 117 -11.58 -10.55 1.29
N THR A 118 -12.21 -11.73 1.40
CA THR A 118 -13.55 -11.87 1.98
C THR A 118 -13.57 -11.35 3.43
N ALA A 119 -12.58 -11.73 4.25
CA ALA A 119 -12.44 -11.22 5.61
C ALA A 119 -12.24 -9.71 5.66
N TYR A 120 -11.42 -9.14 4.76
CA TYR A 120 -11.12 -7.72 4.75
C TYR A 120 -12.35 -6.89 4.39
N VAL A 121 -13.09 -7.31 3.35
CA VAL A 121 -14.35 -6.67 2.97
C VAL A 121 -15.36 -6.77 4.10
N MET A 122 -15.54 -7.95 4.72
CA MET A 122 -16.44 -8.11 5.85
C MET A 122 -16.06 -7.26 7.07
N HIS A 123 -14.76 -7.12 7.36
CA HIS A 123 -14.26 -6.18 8.37
C HIS A 123 -14.74 -4.75 8.05
N GLY A 124 -14.48 -4.25 6.83
CA GLY A 124 -14.87 -2.88 6.50
C GLY A 124 -16.37 -2.64 6.42
N LEU A 125 -17.16 -3.60 5.93
CA LEU A 125 -18.62 -3.51 5.97
C LEU A 125 -19.15 -3.46 7.41
N ALA A 126 -18.57 -4.25 8.32
CA ALA A 126 -18.96 -4.24 9.73
C ALA A 126 -18.57 -2.93 10.43
N VAL A 127 -17.36 -2.40 10.17
CA VAL A 127 -16.95 -1.06 10.62
C VAL A 127 -17.87 0.03 10.09
N SER A 128 -18.35 -0.10 8.85
CA SER A 128 -19.30 0.83 8.20
C SER A 128 -20.64 0.86 8.92
N GLN A 129 -21.25 -0.30 9.15
CA GLN A 129 -22.50 -0.40 9.91
C GLN A 129 -22.34 0.17 11.31
N GLY A 130 -21.24 -0.18 12.00
CA GLY A 130 -20.92 0.33 13.34
C GLY A 130 -20.64 1.84 13.38
N SER A 131 -20.46 2.48 12.22
CA SER A 131 -20.25 3.93 12.07
C SER A 131 -21.48 4.65 11.48
N GLY A 132 -22.63 3.98 11.38
CA GLY A 132 -23.89 4.56 10.93
C GLY A 132 -24.06 4.62 9.40
N VAL A 133 -23.13 4.04 8.63
CA VAL A 133 -23.25 3.95 7.16
C VAL A 133 -24.21 2.82 6.80
N THR A 134 -25.18 3.12 5.92
CA THR A 134 -26.12 2.11 5.41
C THR A 134 -25.40 1.15 4.46
N VAL A 135 -25.25 -0.10 4.89
CA VAL A 135 -24.73 -1.21 4.08
C VAL A 135 -25.90 -2.07 3.61
N ASN A 136 -25.86 -2.55 2.36
CA ASN A 136 -26.86 -3.46 1.83
C ASN A 136 -26.92 -4.75 2.70
N PRO A 137 -28.07 -5.06 3.32
CA PRO A 137 -28.20 -6.18 4.25
C PRO A 137 -27.99 -7.54 3.57
N ASP A 138 -28.37 -7.69 2.30
CA ASP A 138 -28.19 -8.96 1.57
C ASP A 138 -26.72 -9.21 1.25
N VAL A 139 -26.01 -8.18 0.80
CA VAL A 139 -24.55 -8.24 0.57
C VAL A 139 -23.84 -8.65 1.85
N PHE A 140 -24.17 -7.98 2.96
CA PHE A 140 -23.54 -8.25 4.26
C PHE A 140 -23.83 -9.67 4.76
N ARG A 141 -25.08 -10.13 4.64
CA ARG A 141 -25.50 -11.47 5.04
C ARG A 141 -24.80 -12.55 4.21
N LEU A 142 -24.82 -12.44 2.88
CA LEU A 142 -24.16 -13.37 1.97
C LEU A 142 -22.64 -13.39 2.18
N GLY A 143 -22.02 -12.23 2.40
CA GLY A 143 -20.60 -12.11 2.71
C GLY A 143 -20.22 -12.85 4.00
N ARG A 144 -21.03 -12.70 5.05
CA ARG A 144 -20.83 -13.41 6.32
C ARG A 144 -20.98 -14.92 6.15
N GLU A 145 -22.01 -15.38 5.42
CA GLU A 145 -22.24 -16.80 5.12
C GLU A 145 -21.08 -17.42 4.30
N SER A 146 -20.57 -16.69 3.31
CA SER A 146 -19.39 -17.10 2.54
C SER A 146 -18.15 -17.19 3.43
N LEU A 147 -17.89 -16.18 4.26
CA LEU A 147 -16.73 -16.16 5.16
C LEU A 147 -16.78 -17.30 6.18
N GLU A 148 -17.94 -17.57 6.78
CA GLU A 148 -18.13 -18.71 7.68
C GLU A 148 -17.85 -20.04 6.97
N THR A 149 -18.28 -20.17 5.71
CA THR A 149 -18.07 -21.37 4.89
C THR A 149 -16.60 -21.55 4.56
N GLN A 150 -15.93 -20.51 4.06
CA GLN A 150 -14.50 -20.52 3.76
C GLN A 150 -13.67 -20.85 5.01
N VAL A 151 -14.00 -20.28 6.17
CA VAL A 151 -13.32 -20.62 7.43
C VAL A 151 -13.53 -22.11 7.75
N LYS A 152 -14.75 -22.65 7.69
CA LYS A 152 -15.04 -24.06 8.02
C LYS A 152 -14.38 -25.05 7.05
N GLU A 153 -14.39 -24.76 5.76
CA GLU A 153 -13.86 -25.64 4.72
C GLU A 153 -12.34 -25.61 4.67
N GLN A 154 -11.77 -24.42 4.65
CA GLN A 154 -10.33 -24.25 4.53
C GLN A 154 -9.62 -24.56 5.86
N TRP A 155 -10.31 -24.53 7.00
CA TRP A 155 -9.73 -24.87 8.32
C TRP A 155 -8.92 -26.17 8.30
N LYS A 156 -9.41 -27.21 7.60
CA LYS A 156 -8.73 -28.51 7.45
C LYS A 156 -7.38 -28.43 6.71
N LEU A 157 -7.16 -27.37 5.92
CA LEU A 157 -5.91 -27.10 5.21
C LEU A 157 -4.91 -26.33 6.08
N GLY A 158 -5.37 -25.47 7.00
CA GLY A 158 -4.52 -24.66 7.88
C GLY A 158 -4.06 -25.37 9.17
N PHE A 159 -4.85 -26.32 9.66
CA PHE A 159 -4.59 -27.06 10.89
C PHE A 159 -4.88 -28.56 10.68
N GLY A 160 -3.82 -29.34 10.40
CA GLY A 160 -3.86 -30.81 10.38
C GLY A 160 -3.67 -31.51 9.02
N GLY A 161 -3.53 -30.78 7.92
CA GLY A 161 -3.26 -31.35 6.59
C GLY A 161 -1.78 -31.75 6.36
N LYS A 162 -1.51 -32.67 5.41
CA LYS A 162 -0.14 -33.03 4.95
C LYS A 162 0.60 -31.84 4.30
N ASN A 163 -0.14 -30.80 3.90
CA ASN A 163 0.37 -29.51 3.48
C ASN A 163 0.06 -28.51 4.60
N GLN A 164 0.94 -28.45 5.61
CA GLN A 164 0.84 -27.43 6.66
C GLN A 164 1.18 -26.06 6.06
N GLU A 165 0.23 -25.49 5.33
CA GLU A 165 0.29 -24.13 4.80
C GLU A 165 0.17 -23.17 5.99
N ARG A 166 1.30 -22.94 6.63
CA ARG A 166 1.46 -22.07 7.80
C ARG A 166 1.07 -20.61 7.52
N TYR A 167 0.71 -20.30 6.27
CA TYR A 167 0.34 -19.01 5.71
C TYR A 167 -1.11 -18.61 5.89
N ARG A 168 -1.94 -19.51 6.43
CA ARG A 168 -3.36 -19.24 6.65
C ARG A 168 -3.72 -18.91 8.09
N ARG A 169 -2.85 -19.15 9.08
CA ARG A 169 -3.24 -19.04 10.50
C ARG A 169 -3.59 -17.62 10.91
N ASP A 170 -2.74 -16.66 10.54
CA ASP A 170 -3.01 -15.24 10.75
C ASP A 170 -4.22 -14.77 9.93
N THR A 171 -4.39 -15.30 8.71
CA THR A 171 -5.58 -15.07 7.88
C THR A 171 -6.85 -15.62 8.54
N TYR A 172 -6.80 -16.78 9.21
CA TYR A 172 -7.91 -17.29 10.01
C TYR A 172 -8.18 -16.41 11.22
N ALA A 173 -7.15 -15.96 11.92
CA ALA A 173 -7.34 -15.03 13.04
C ALA A 173 -8.02 -13.74 12.57
N PHE A 174 -7.61 -13.20 11.41
CA PHE A 174 -8.26 -12.05 10.80
C PHE A 174 -9.70 -12.32 10.34
N ALA A 175 -9.95 -13.46 9.70
CA ALA A 175 -11.30 -13.89 9.31
C ALA A 175 -12.22 -14.07 10.53
N VAL A 176 -11.70 -14.65 11.61
CA VAL A 176 -12.40 -14.80 12.89
C VAL A 176 -12.69 -13.43 13.50
N TYR A 177 -11.74 -12.49 13.46
CA TYR A 177 -11.99 -11.12 13.89
C TYR A 177 -13.09 -10.44 13.06
N ALA A 178 -13.05 -10.55 11.74
CA ALA A 178 -14.08 -10.00 10.85
C ALA A 178 -15.46 -10.62 11.14
N LEU A 179 -15.53 -11.94 11.39
CA LEU A 179 -16.74 -12.63 11.80
C LEU A 179 -17.25 -12.13 13.16
N ALA A 180 -16.37 -12.02 14.17
CA ALA A 180 -16.72 -11.50 15.48
C ALA A 180 -17.26 -10.07 15.40
N LEU A 181 -16.63 -9.22 14.59
CA LEU A 181 -17.08 -7.85 14.33
C LEU A 181 -18.44 -7.78 13.63
N SER A 182 -18.74 -8.77 12.78
CA SER A 182 -20.04 -8.92 12.13
C SER A 182 -21.15 -9.50 13.04
N GLY A 183 -20.82 -9.84 14.29
CA GLY A 183 -21.72 -10.43 15.28
C GLY A 183 -21.84 -11.96 15.23
N ALA A 184 -21.00 -12.65 14.44
CA ALA A 184 -20.94 -14.11 14.42
C ALA A 184 -20.07 -14.66 15.56
N THR A 185 -20.36 -15.89 15.99
CA THR A 185 -19.57 -16.64 16.97
C THR A 185 -18.95 -17.87 16.31
N MET A 186 -17.70 -18.21 16.63
CA MET A 186 -16.98 -19.33 16.02
C MET A 186 -16.30 -20.23 17.05
N PRO A 187 -17.04 -20.87 17.99
CA PRO A 187 -16.46 -21.53 19.16
C PRO A 187 -15.45 -22.63 18.84
N ASN A 188 -15.69 -23.42 17.78
CA ASN A 188 -14.75 -24.46 17.36
C ASN A 188 -13.44 -23.87 16.80
N THR A 189 -13.55 -22.84 15.96
CA THR A 189 -12.38 -22.18 15.36
C THR A 189 -11.61 -21.37 16.41
N GLU A 190 -12.32 -20.72 17.33
CA GLU A 190 -11.76 -20.02 18.48
C GLU A 190 -10.94 -20.98 19.35
N ALA A 191 -11.56 -22.09 19.81
CA ALA A 191 -10.89 -23.06 20.67
C ALA A 191 -9.62 -23.62 20.03
N GLU A 192 -9.60 -23.75 18.71
CA GLU A 192 -8.41 -24.17 17.99
C GLU A 192 -7.37 -23.06 17.84
N LEU A 193 -7.77 -21.82 17.49
CA LEU A 193 -6.83 -20.69 17.43
C LEU A 193 -6.15 -20.47 18.80
N LEU A 194 -6.88 -20.63 19.90
CA LEU A 194 -6.31 -20.57 21.26
C LEU A 194 -5.23 -21.64 21.49
N LYS A 195 -5.41 -22.87 21.00
CA LYS A 195 -4.41 -23.96 21.10
C LYS A 195 -3.11 -23.66 20.36
N PHE A 196 -3.15 -22.77 19.37
CA PHE A 196 -2.01 -22.42 18.51
C PHE A 196 -1.67 -20.93 18.59
N SER A 197 -2.11 -20.24 19.63
CA SER A 197 -1.89 -18.79 19.83
C SER A 197 -0.40 -18.45 19.93
N ASP A 198 0.40 -19.34 20.51
CA ASP A 198 1.86 -19.29 20.57
C ASP A 198 2.56 -19.57 19.22
N GLN A 199 1.79 -19.90 18.18
CA GLN A 199 2.28 -20.16 16.82
C GLN A 199 1.78 -19.13 15.80
N LEU A 200 0.95 -18.19 16.22
CA LEU A 200 0.57 -17.01 15.44
C LEU A 200 1.71 -16.00 15.48
N THR A 201 1.78 -15.13 14.46
CA THR A 201 2.62 -13.94 14.58
C THR A 201 1.92 -12.91 15.49
N PRO A 202 2.60 -11.84 15.93
CA PRO A 202 1.95 -10.74 16.64
C PRO A 202 0.74 -10.15 15.89
N TYR A 203 0.73 -10.20 14.55
CA TYR A 203 -0.43 -9.79 13.76
C TYR A 203 -1.63 -10.72 14.02
N GLY A 204 -1.43 -12.04 13.93
CA GLY A 204 -2.50 -13.02 14.19
C GLY A 204 -2.98 -12.99 15.64
N GLN A 205 -2.07 -12.82 16.60
CA GLN A 205 -2.40 -12.64 18.02
C GLN A 205 -3.25 -11.40 18.24
N ALA A 206 -2.90 -10.26 17.62
CA ALA A 206 -3.69 -9.03 17.72
C ALA A 206 -5.12 -9.22 17.21
N MET A 207 -5.31 -9.93 16.09
CA MET A 207 -6.65 -10.26 15.58
C MET A 207 -7.44 -11.14 16.54
N LEU A 208 -6.78 -12.13 17.15
CA LEU A 208 -7.41 -13.03 18.10
C LEU A 208 -7.82 -12.27 19.38
N VAL A 209 -6.99 -11.39 19.92
CA VAL A 209 -7.35 -10.50 21.03
C VAL A 209 -8.58 -9.67 20.70
N LEU A 210 -8.61 -9.04 19.52
CA LEU A 210 -9.75 -8.24 19.08
C LEU A 210 -11.03 -9.05 18.89
N ALA A 211 -10.93 -10.30 18.43
CA ALA A 211 -12.08 -11.21 18.31
C ALA A 211 -12.63 -11.63 19.68
N LEU A 212 -11.74 -12.02 20.60
CA LEU A 212 -12.09 -12.43 21.96
C LEU A 212 -12.70 -11.28 22.77
N ASP A 213 -12.19 -10.06 22.61
CA ASP A 213 -12.78 -8.83 23.19
C ASP A 213 -14.23 -8.65 22.74
N ARG A 214 -14.52 -8.84 21.44
CA ARG A 214 -15.89 -8.76 20.89
C ARG A 214 -16.83 -9.82 21.44
N TRP A 215 -16.30 -11.00 21.77
CA TRP A 215 -17.07 -12.07 22.41
C TRP A 215 -17.11 -11.97 23.94
N ASN A 216 -16.45 -10.98 24.53
CA ASN A 216 -16.29 -10.78 25.98
C ASN A 216 -15.53 -11.92 26.68
N HIS A 217 -14.63 -12.61 25.97
CA HIS A 217 -13.80 -13.69 26.52
C HIS A 217 -12.50 -13.14 27.12
N SER A 218 -12.64 -12.32 28.17
CA SER A 218 -11.57 -11.45 28.66
C SER A 218 -10.33 -12.21 29.16
N GLN A 219 -10.51 -13.35 29.85
CA GLN A 219 -9.37 -14.09 30.39
C GLN A 219 -8.38 -14.53 29.29
N SER A 220 -8.88 -15.12 28.20
CA SER A 220 -8.01 -15.56 27.10
C SER A 220 -7.41 -14.40 26.34
N ALA A 221 -8.13 -13.27 26.25
CA ALA A 221 -7.63 -12.07 25.61
C ALA A 221 -6.54 -11.38 26.45
N ASP A 222 -6.67 -11.35 27.78
CA ASP A 222 -5.63 -10.89 28.71
C ASP A 222 -4.33 -11.71 28.58
N GLU A 223 -4.44 -13.04 28.51
CA GLU A 223 -3.29 -13.94 28.34
C GLU A 223 -2.51 -13.64 27.06
N ILE A 224 -3.21 -13.47 25.92
CA ILE A 224 -2.57 -13.17 24.63
C ILE A 224 -2.08 -11.72 24.58
N ALA A 225 -2.80 -10.76 25.17
CA ALA A 225 -2.36 -9.38 25.25
C ALA A 225 -1.06 -9.23 26.08
N ALA A 226 -0.92 -10.00 27.16
CA ALA A 226 0.33 -10.06 27.92
C ALA A 226 1.48 -10.63 27.08
N GLN A 227 1.23 -11.69 26.31
CA GLN A 227 2.21 -12.23 25.37
C GLN A 227 2.65 -11.20 24.33
N LEU A 228 1.72 -10.43 23.77
CA LEU A 228 2.05 -9.32 22.85
C LEU A 228 2.96 -8.29 23.50
N VAL A 229 2.74 -7.94 24.77
CA VAL A 229 3.62 -7.03 25.51
C VAL A 229 5.02 -7.62 25.65
N ASP A 230 5.15 -8.91 25.94
CA ASP A 230 6.45 -9.60 26.09
C ASP A 230 7.19 -9.76 24.76
N GLU A 231 6.47 -9.88 23.64
CA GLU A 231 7.03 -10.03 22.30
C GLU A 231 7.50 -8.70 21.66
N GLN A 232 7.36 -7.57 22.36
CA GLN A 232 7.81 -6.29 21.84
C GLN A 232 9.29 -6.32 21.46
N GLN A 233 9.63 -5.64 20.38
CA GLN A 233 10.99 -5.28 20.04
C GLN A 233 11.15 -3.78 20.21
N SER A 234 12.40 -3.31 20.33
CA SER A 234 12.69 -1.89 20.38
C SER A 234 13.96 -1.58 19.63
N ASP A 235 13.98 -0.42 18.98
CA ASP A 235 15.17 0.16 18.39
C ASP A 235 15.40 1.56 18.97
N ARG A 236 16.26 2.34 18.31
CA ARG A 236 16.58 3.72 18.68
C ARG A 236 15.44 4.73 18.43
N VAL A 237 14.37 4.31 17.75
CA VAL A 237 13.20 5.12 17.40
C VAL A 237 12.04 4.82 18.35
N GLY A 238 11.78 3.56 18.64
CA GLY A 238 10.70 3.16 19.54
C GLY A 238 10.42 1.64 19.55
N ALA A 239 9.32 1.27 20.18
CA ALA A 239 8.88 -0.11 20.33
C ALA A 239 8.02 -0.57 19.14
N PHE A 240 8.19 -1.80 18.67
CA PHE A 240 7.50 -2.32 17.49
C PHE A 240 7.39 -3.84 17.51
N TRP A 241 6.57 -4.40 16.61
CA TRP A 241 6.39 -5.83 16.45
C TRP A 241 6.70 -6.25 15.03
N LYS A 242 7.39 -7.39 14.90
CA LYS A 242 7.64 -8.01 13.61
C LYS A 242 6.61 -9.10 13.35
N PRO A 243 6.13 -9.29 12.11
CA PRO A 243 5.35 -10.48 11.72
C PRO A 243 6.25 -11.72 11.62
N THR A 244 7.10 -11.95 12.62
CA THR A 244 8.04 -13.07 12.64
C THR A 244 7.35 -14.28 13.24
N ILE A 245 7.41 -15.41 12.54
CA ILE A 245 6.85 -16.63 13.06
C ILE A 245 7.81 -17.24 14.10
N PRO A 246 7.31 -17.71 15.26
CA PRO A 246 8.16 -18.31 16.29
C PRO A 246 9.05 -19.44 15.76
N ALA A 247 10.32 -19.44 16.18
CA ALA A 247 11.35 -20.39 15.74
C ALA A 247 11.03 -21.85 16.13
N THR A 248 10.19 -22.04 17.15
CA THR A 248 9.67 -23.33 17.61
C THR A 248 8.81 -24.04 16.57
N VAL A 249 8.21 -23.28 15.66
CA VAL A 249 7.34 -23.83 14.64
C VAL A 249 8.21 -24.07 13.39
N LYS A 250 8.17 -25.29 12.83
CA LYS A 250 8.97 -25.68 11.64
C LYS A 250 8.29 -25.20 10.37
N VAL A 251 8.95 -24.33 9.59
CA VAL A 251 8.45 -23.83 8.30
C VAL A 251 9.24 -24.51 7.19
N LYS A 252 8.61 -24.87 6.06
CA LYS A 252 9.40 -25.12 4.85
C LYS A 252 9.69 -23.77 4.18
N PRO A 253 10.83 -23.59 3.51
CA PRO A 253 11.19 -22.32 2.86
C PRO A 253 10.17 -21.83 1.82
N VAL A 254 9.62 -22.72 1.00
CA VAL A 254 8.54 -22.39 0.03
C VAL A 254 7.25 -21.96 0.70
N ASP A 255 7.07 -22.36 1.96
CA ASP A 255 6.00 -21.88 2.81
C ASP A 255 6.59 -20.68 3.59
N THR A 256 7.11 -19.60 2.99
CA THR A 256 7.41 -18.31 3.71
C THR A 256 7.03 -17.07 2.91
N TRP A 257 6.75 -17.27 1.63
CA TRP A 257 6.53 -16.24 0.62
C TRP A 257 5.30 -15.35 0.86
N PHE A 258 4.16 -15.92 1.31
CA PHE A 258 2.93 -15.15 1.50
C PHE A 258 2.97 -14.21 2.71
N HIS A 259 3.89 -14.37 3.67
CA HIS A 259 3.98 -13.51 4.86
C HIS A 259 5.15 -12.54 4.83
N HIS A 260 6.25 -12.83 4.11
CA HIS A 260 7.38 -11.89 4.07
C HIS A 260 7.12 -10.64 3.24
N GLU A 261 6.25 -10.73 2.22
CA GLU A 261 5.97 -9.59 1.33
C GLU A 261 4.63 -8.90 1.64
N TRP A 262 3.65 -9.60 2.21
CA TRP A 262 2.28 -9.08 2.46
C TRP A 262 2.07 -8.41 3.82
N LEU A 263 2.86 -8.80 4.84
CA LEU A 263 2.79 -8.28 6.20
C LEU A 263 4.14 -7.64 6.55
N ASN A 264 4.11 -6.43 7.10
CA ASN A 264 5.32 -5.77 7.59
C ASN A 264 5.17 -5.30 9.04
N GLU A 265 6.25 -4.74 9.56
CA GLU A 265 6.34 -4.24 10.93
C GLU A 265 5.37 -3.08 11.20
N THR A 266 5.12 -2.21 10.21
CA THR A 266 4.22 -1.06 10.36
C THR A 266 2.80 -1.51 10.62
N GLU A 267 2.26 -2.34 9.73
CA GLU A 267 0.92 -2.86 9.88
C GLU A 267 0.78 -3.73 11.13
N THR A 268 1.75 -4.61 11.38
CA THR A 268 1.74 -5.49 12.55
C THR A 268 1.70 -4.67 13.84
N THR A 269 2.58 -3.68 13.96
CA THR A 269 2.62 -2.76 15.11
C THR A 269 1.30 -1.98 15.24
N ALA A 270 0.72 -1.54 14.14
CA ALA A 270 -0.57 -0.83 14.15
C ALA A 270 -1.71 -1.71 14.70
N TRP A 271 -1.81 -2.96 14.26
CA TRP A 271 -2.82 -3.89 14.77
C TRP A 271 -2.59 -4.29 16.23
N VAL A 272 -1.33 -4.49 16.65
CA VAL A 272 -1.01 -4.75 18.06
C VAL A 272 -1.41 -3.56 18.93
N ILE A 273 -1.11 -2.32 18.52
CA ILE A 273 -1.59 -1.11 19.23
C ILE A 273 -3.11 -1.12 19.35
N ARG A 274 -3.84 -1.46 18.28
CA ARG A 274 -5.30 -1.53 18.32
C ARG A 274 -5.82 -2.60 19.28
N ALA A 275 -5.20 -3.78 19.29
CA ALA A 275 -5.56 -4.88 20.17
C ALA A 275 -5.32 -4.52 21.64
N LEU A 276 -4.13 -3.98 21.96
CA LEU A 276 -3.76 -3.55 23.31
C LEU A 276 -4.63 -2.38 23.79
N LEU A 277 -4.95 -1.42 22.90
CA LEU A 277 -5.93 -0.40 23.22
C LEU A 277 -7.29 -1.05 23.50
N ALA A 278 -7.83 -1.85 22.59
CA ALA A 278 -9.14 -2.47 22.77
C ALA A 278 -9.24 -3.25 24.10
N HIS A 279 -8.23 -4.06 24.42
CA HIS A 279 -8.29 -5.08 25.46
C HIS A 279 -7.02 -5.15 26.33
N ASN A 280 -6.62 -4.04 26.97
CA ASN A 280 -5.64 -4.09 28.06
C ASN A 280 -5.86 -2.93 29.04
N PRO A 281 -6.49 -3.16 30.20
CA PRO A 281 -6.75 -2.09 31.18
C PRO A 281 -5.48 -1.60 31.90
N ASN A 282 -4.39 -2.38 31.87
CA ASN A 282 -3.14 -2.11 32.57
C ASN A 282 -1.98 -1.78 31.60
N LEU A 283 -2.29 -1.40 30.37
CA LEU A 283 -1.29 -1.11 29.34
C LEU A 283 -0.35 0.01 29.81
N ASP A 284 0.96 -0.25 29.77
CA ASP A 284 1.97 0.77 30.05
C ASP A 284 1.85 1.92 29.03
N PRO A 285 1.54 3.15 29.48
CA PRO A 285 1.46 4.31 28.59
C PRO A 285 2.76 4.57 27.82
N GLN A 286 3.92 4.26 28.41
CA GLN A 286 5.22 4.49 27.76
C GLN A 286 5.43 3.55 26.57
N LEU A 287 5.02 2.28 26.68
CA LEU A 287 5.06 1.33 25.58
C LEU A 287 4.22 1.85 24.41
N LEU A 288 2.98 2.25 24.70
CA LEU A 288 2.06 2.76 23.69
C LEU A 288 2.58 4.04 23.01
N GLU A 289 3.10 5.00 23.79
CA GLU A 289 3.72 6.21 23.25
C GLU A 289 4.94 5.89 22.37
N SER A 290 5.80 4.98 22.82
CA SER A 290 6.98 4.52 22.10
C SER A 290 6.60 3.87 20.76
N SER A 291 5.57 3.03 20.74
CA SER A 291 5.11 2.36 19.51
C SER A 291 4.39 3.29 18.54
N VAL A 292 3.62 4.25 19.05
CA VAL A 292 3.05 5.32 18.22
C VAL A 292 4.14 6.17 17.60
N HIS A 293 5.17 6.54 18.37
CA HIS A 293 6.32 7.27 17.84
C HIS A 293 7.04 6.47 16.75
N TRP A 294 7.20 5.16 16.95
CA TRP A 294 7.79 4.28 15.95
C TRP A 294 7.00 4.31 14.63
N ILE A 295 5.66 4.15 14.65
CA ILE A 295 4.84 4.25 13.43
C ILE A 295 5.01 5.61 12.74
N LEU A 296 4.93 6.71 13.49
CA LEU A 296 5.02 8.07 12.93
C LEU A 296 6.38 8.35 12.28
N ALA A 297 7.46 7.81 12.86
CA ALA A 297 8.80 7.93 12.31
C ALA A 297 8.97 7.17 10.99
N HIS A 298 8.25 6.06 10.79
CA HIS A 298 8.24 5.26 9.57
C HIS A 298 7.30 5.80 8.48
N ARG A 299 6.58 6.90 8.74
CA ARG A 299 5.78 7.59 7.71
C ARG A 299 6.69 8.14 6.61
N GLN A 300 6.36 7.84 5.37
CA GLN A 300 6.98 8.34 4.15
C GLN A 300 6.29 9.65 3.68
N ALA A 301 6.45 10.04 2.41
CA ALA A 301 5.98 11.33 1.92
C ALA A 301 4.46 11.55 2.09
N GLN A 302 3.68 10.50 1.85
CA GLN A 302 2.23 10.59 1.70
C GLN A 302 1.48 9.45 2.41
N GLY A 303 2.19 8.51 3.02
CA GLY A 303 1.65 7.33 3.70
C GLY A 303 2.76 6.49 4.29
N TRP A 304 2.51 5.21 4.44
CA TRP A 304 3.50 4.19 4.79
C TRP A 304 3.81 3.34 3.55
N GLU A 305 4.54 2.24 3.72
CA GLU A 305 5.09 1.43 2.64
C GLU A 305 4.05 0.98 1.61
N SER A 306 2.86 0.53 2.06
CA SER A 306 1.74 0.17 1.21
C SER A 306 0.43 0.87 1.60
N THR A 307 -0.60 0.70 0.76
CA THR A 307 -1.98 1.16 1.05
C THR A 307 -2.55 0.50 2.30
N LYS A 308 -2.25 -0.78 2.50
CA LYS A 308 -2.69 -1.60 3.63
C LYS A 308 -2.07 -1.14 4.95
N ASP A 309 -0.76 -0.92 4.96
CA ASP A 309 -0.07 -0.44 6.17
C ASP A 309 -0.50 0.98 6.52
N SER A 310 -0.70 1.81 5.49
CA SER A 310 -1.22 3.16 5.66
C SER A 310 -2.61 3.13 6.31
N ALA A 311 -3.48 2.23 5.86
CA ALA A 311 -4.80 2.08 6.45
C ALA A 311 -4.75 1.62 7.91
N ALA A 312 -3.96 0.57 8.20
CA ALA A 312 -3.78 0.06 9.55
C ALA A 312 -3.17 1.12 10.49
N ALA A 313 -2.12 1.83 10.05
CA ALA A 313 -1.47 2.90 10.79
C ALA A 313 -2.46 4.03 11.11
N ILE A 314 -3.28 4.46 10.15
CA ILE A 314 -4.31 5.48 10.39
C ILE A 314 -5.31 5.00 11.45
N GLU A 315 -5.82 3.77 11.33
CA GLU A 315 -6.78 3.23 12.31
C GLU A 315 -6.18 3.15 13.72
N ALA A 316 -4.92 2.70 13.85
CA ALA A 316 -4.22 2.63 15.13
C ALA A 316 -3.96 4.01 15.76
N LEU A 317 -3.49 4.97 14.95
CA LEU A 317 -3.21 6.33 15.39
C LEU A 317 -4.50 7.06 15.76
N LEU A 318 -5.61 6.82 15.05
CA LEU A 318 -6.93 7.34 15.44
C LEU A 318 -7.39 6.75 16.77
N ALA A 319 -7.33 5.44 16.93
CA ALA A 319 -7.69 4.77 18.19
C ALA A 319 -6.88 5.32 19.37
N TYR A 320 -5.57 5.54 19.16
CA TYR A 320 -4.71 6.18 20.14
C TYR A 320 -5.18 7.60 20.49
N THR A 321 -5.42 8.46 19.49
CA THR A 321 -5.85 9.86 19.71
C THR A 321 -7.22 9.99 20.39
N GLN A 322 -8.07 8.97 20.30
CA GLN A 322 -9.36 8.95 20.99
C GLN A 322 -9.22 8.65 22.48
N ARG A 323 -8.15 7.94 22.88
CA ARG A 323 -7.89 7.54 24.27
C ARG A 323 -6.92 8.46 24.99
N THR A 324 -6.05 9.16 24.25
CA THR A 324 -5.07 10.08 24.81
C THR A 324 -5.45 11.53 24.52
N SER A 325 -5.32 12.40 25.53
CA SER A 325 -5.60 13.83 25.38
C SER A 325 -4.39 14.54 24.78
N GLN A 326 -4.45 14.91 23.50
CA GLN A 326 -3.44 15.76 22.86
C GLN A 326 -3.76 17.24 23.12
N LEU A 327 -3.55 17.70 24.35
CA LEU A 327 -3.83 19.09 24.73
C LEU A 327 -2.62 19.98 24.41
N GLN A 328 -2.71 20.78 23.34
CA GLN A 328 -1.92 22.01 23.24
C GLN A 328 -2.68 23.13 23.96
N ALA A 329 -2.17 23.54 25.13
CA ALA A 329 -2.78 24.60 25.93
C ALA A 329 -2.39 26.01 25.47
N ASN A 330 -1.28 26.14 24.73
CA ASN A 330 -0.66 27.42 24.35
C ASN A 330 -0.47 27.53 22.83
N ALA A 331 -0.39 28.77 22.34
CA ALA A 331 -0.04 29.03 20.96
C ALA A 331 1.43 28.62 20.70
N THR A 332 1.65 27.67 19.79
CA THR A 332 2.98 27.21 19.40
C THR A 332 3.46 28.00 18.20
N GLN A 333 4.67 28.58 18.27
CA GLN A 333 5.31 29.25 17.15
C GLN A 333 6.47 28.41 16.62
N ILE A 334 6.58 28.29 15.30
CA ILE A 334 7.63 27.54 14.62
C ILE A 334 8.24 28.43 13.56
N GLN A 335 9.53 28.72 13.69
CA GLN A 335 10.31 29.32 12.62
C GLN A 335 11.00 28.22 11.81
N VAL A 336 10.88 28.30 10.49
CA VAL A 336 11.54 27.36 9.57
C VAL A 336 12.58 28.08 8.74
N ARG A 337 13.79 27.54 8.69
CA ARG A 337 14.87 28.04 7.84
C ARG A 337 15.43 26.92 6.97
N VAL A 338 15.80 27.26 5.74
CA VAL A 338 16.49 26.35 4.81
C VAL A 338 17.75 27.04 4.33
N ASN A 339 18.91 26.41 4.55
CA ASN A 339 20.23 26.96 4.21
C ASN A 339 20.43 28.38 4.77
N GLY A 340 20.00 28.60 6.02
CA GLY A 340 20.05 29.90 6.70
C GLY A 340 18.99 30.92 6.24
N ALA A 341 18.30 30.69 5.12
CA ALA A 341 17.23 31.56 4.66
C ALA A 341 15.94 31.31 5.44
N ASN A 342 15.32 32.39 5.96
CA ASN A 342 14.02 32.29 6.61
C ASN A 342 12.94 31.96 5.58
N ILE A 343 12.26 30.82 5.77
CA ILE A 343 11.17 30.38 4.90
C ILE A 343 9.85 30.96 5.39
N GLY A 344 9.65 31.00 6.70
CA GLY A 344 8.43 31.50 7.30
C GLY A 344 8.33 31.20 8.78
N GLN A 345 7.31 31.78 9.38
CA GLN A 345 6.89 31.53 10.75
C GLN A 345 5.45 31.01 10.74
N VAL A 346 5.22 29.95 11.49
CA VAL A 346 3.93 29.26 11.61
C VAL A 346 3.46 29.37 13.05
N SER A 347 2.16 29.54 13.24
CA SER A 347 1.53 29.48 14.56
C SER A 347 0.43 28.44 14.57
N PHE A 348 0.41 27.61 15.61
CA PHE A 348 -0.67 26.67 15.88
C PHE A 348 -1.43 27.08 17.14
N ASP A 349 -2.74 26.93 17.08
CA ASP A 349 -3.68 27.13 18.18
C ASP A 349 -4.50 25.86 18.44
N ALA A 350 -5.39 25.87 19.42
CA ALA A 350 -6.25 24.73 19.74
C ALA A 350 -7.12 24.26 18.56
N GLN A 351 -7.50 25.17 17.64
CA GLN A 351 -8.27 24.82 16.44
C GLN A 351 -7.41 24.14 15.38
N SER A 352 -6.10 24.37 15.40
CA SER A 352 -5.14 23.79 14.46
C SER A 352 -4.94 22.29 14.68
N LEU A 353 -5.24 21.77 15.87
CA LEU A 353 -5.15 20.34 16.22
C LEU A 353 -6.03 19.44 15.34
N TYR A 354 -7.06 20.01 14.72
CA TYR A 354 -8.02 19.28 13.90
C TYR A 354 -8.09 19.78 12.46
N LYS A 355 -7.08 20.53 12.02
CA LYS A 355 -6.93 20.97 10.64
C LYS A 355 -5.88 20.12 9.94
N PRO A 356 -5.92 20.00 8.60
CA PRO A 356 -4.85 19.38 7.84
C PRO A 356 -3.49 20.01 8.15
N GLU A 357 -2.43 19.23 7.98
CA GLU A 357 -1.05 19.69 8.15
C GLU A 357 -0.77 20.94 7.30
N LEU A 358 0.02 21.87 7.86
CA LEU A 358 0.45 23.06 7.11
C LEU A 358 1.60 22.70 6.19
N VAL A 359 1.44 22.95 4.89
CA VAL A 359 2.46 22.67 3.88
C VAL A 359 3.21 23.93 3.48
N LEU A 360 4.48 24.02 3.88
CA LEU A 360 5.42 25.05 3.42
C LEU A 360 6.12 24.56 2.14
N LYS A 361 5.78 25.15 1.00
CA LYS A 361 6.46 24.89 -0.27
C LYS A 361 7.73 25.74 -0.35
N ILE A 362 8.88 25.09 -0.49
CA ILE A 362 10.18 25.75 -0.54
C ILE A 362 10.54 25.98 -2.02
N PRO A 363 10.84 27.22 -2.42
CA PRO A 363 11.26 27.50 -3.79
C PRO A 363 12.53 26.72 -4.17
N ALA A 364 12.57 26.19 -5.39
CA ALA A 364 13.73 25.46 -5.90
C ALA A 364 15.04 26.27 -5.81
N SER A 365 14.95 27.60 -5.90
CA SER A 365 16.10 28.53 -5.77
C SER A 365 16.72 28.58 -4.37
N LYS A 366 16.07 28.01 -3.35
CA LYS A 366 16.59 27.90 -1.97
C LYS A 366 17.25 26.54 -1.69
N ILE A 367 17.19 25.62 -2.65
CA ILE A 367 17.73 24.27 -2.55
C ILE A 367 19.02 24.22 -3.38
N HIS A 368 20.07 23.67 -2.82
CA HIS A 368 21.34 23.46 -3.49
C HIS A 368 21.52 21.96 -3.81
N GLY A 369 22.40 21.65 -4.77
CA GLY A 369 22.81 20.25 -4.97
C GLY A 369 23.60 19.74 -3.75
N GLY A 370 23.41 18.47 -3.38
CA GLY A 370 24.05 17.87 -2.21
C GLY A 370 23.35 18.24 -0.90
N ASN A 371 24.12 18.63 0.12
CA ASN A 371 23.61 18.83 1.47
C ASN A 371 22.84 20.16 1.59
N ASN A 372 21.67 20.09 2.22
CA ASN A 372 20.83 21.22 2.55
C ASN A 372 20.46 21.17 4.02
N GLN A 373 20.63 22.28 4.74
CA GLN A 373 20.26 22.36 6.15
C GLN A 373 18.81 22.83 6.28
N VAL A 374 17.97 22.07 6.96
CA VAL A 374 16.63 22.45 7.37
C VAL A 374 16.63 22.65 8.89
N GLN A 375 16.26 23.85 9.34
CA GLN A 375 16.25 24.22 10.75
C GLN A 375 14.83 24.58 11.19
N PHE A 376 14.45 24.06 12.35
CA PHE A 376 13.22 24.37 13.06
C PHE A 376 13.56 25.04 14.38
N VAL A 377 12.89 26.14 14.70
CA VAL A 377 12.94 26.75 16.03
C VAL A 377 11.51 26.80 16.57
N VAL A 378 11.22 25.95 17.54
CA VAL A 378 9.89 25.80 18.16
C VAL A 378 9.88 26.53 19.50
N ALA A 379 8.90 27.40 19.69
CA ALA A 379 8.68 28.16 20.91
C ALA A 379 7.22 28.02 21.40
N GLY A 380 7.04 27.93 22.71
CA GLY A 380 5.71 27.92 23.34
C GLY A 380 4.97 26.58 23.30
N SER A 381 5.57 25.52 22.74
CA SER A 381 4.94 24.19 22.69
C SER A 381 5.18 23.39 23.98
N ASN A 382 4.12 22.84 24.54
CA ASN A 382 4.15 21.83 25.60
C ASN A 382 3.89 20.41 25.07
N ALA A 383 3.69 20.27 23.77
CA ALA A 383 3.44 19.00 23.08
C ALA A 383 4.38 18.85 21.87
N PRO A 384 4.59 17.62 21.39
CA PRO A 384 5.35 17.40 20.17
C PRO A 384 4.68 18.04 18.94
N ILE A 385 5.48 18.53 18.01
CA ILE A 385 5.06 18.91 16.66
C ILE A 385 5.63 17.90 15.68
N TYR A 386 4.82 17.38 14.77
CA TYR A 386 5.27 16.43 13.77
C TYR A 386 5.64 17.17 12.49
N ALA A 387 6.85 16.92 11.98
CA ALA A 387 7.36 17.51 10.76
C ALA A 387 7.68 16.43 9.73
N ASN A 388 7.18 16.57 8.50
CA ASN A 388 7.56 15.72 7.38
C ASN A 388 8.26 16.57 6.31
N ILE A 389 9.45 16.15 5.89
CA ILE A 389 10.26 16.86 4.90
C ILE A 389 10.26 16.00 3.64
N VAL A 390 9.63 16.50 2.59
CA VAL A 390 9.44 15.77 1.33
C VAL A 390 10.19 16.49 0.23
N LEU A 391 11.18 15.83 -0.36
CA LEU A 391 11.91 16.30 -1.53
C LEU A 391 11.57 15.42 -2.72
N LYS A 392 10.90 16.00 -3.73
CA LYS A 392 10.68 15.37 -5.05
C LYS A 392 11.64 16.00 -6.05
N GLN A 393 12.32 15.19 -6.84
CA GLN A 393 13.25 15.65 -7.88
C GLN A 393 13.07 14.80 -9.13
N SER A 394 13.22 15.43 -10.30
CA SER A 394 13.37 14.69 -11.55
C SER A 394 14.87 14.56 -11.82
N ILE A 395 15.34 13.33 -11.90
CA ILE A 395 16.71 13.04 -12.36
C ILE A 395 16.68 12.78 -13.86
N ARG A 396 17.69 13.26 -14.57
CA ARG A 396 17.93 12.79 -15.93
C ARG A 396 18.57 11.42 -15.80
N LEU A 397 17.95 10.40 -16.40
CA LEU A 397 18.64 9.14 -16.60
C LEU A 397 19.81 9.43 -17.56
N GLU A 398 21.03 9.08 -17.17
CA GLU A 398 22.17 9.15 -18.08
C GLU A 398 21.92 8.22 -19.28
N GLU A 399 22.56 8.51 -20.41
CA GLU A 399 22.51 7.65 -21.59
C GLU A 399 23.11 6.28 -21.22
N ASN A 400 22.34 5.19 -21.36
CA ASN A 400 22.67 3.87 -20.82
C ASN A 400 22.74 3.79 -19.28
N ALA A 401 21.96 4.62 -18.57
CA ALA A 401 21.85 4.52 -17.12
C ALA A 401 21.66 3.05 -16.72
N PRO A 402 22.47 2.53 -15.76
CA PRO A 402 22.30 1.17 -15.29
C PRO A 402 20.86 0.99 -14.80
N GLN A 403 20.33 -0.24 -14.85
CA GLN A 403 19.06 -0.60 -14.20
C GLN A 403 19.04 0.09 -12.84
N ALA A 404 18.14 1.06 -12.64
CA ALA A 404 18.26 1.97 -11.51
C ALA A 404 18.16 1.26 -10.15
N LEU A 405 17.71 0.00 -10.16
CA LEU A 405 17.62 -0.90 -9.01
C LEU A 405 17.90 -2.32 -9.51
N SER A 406 19.06 -2.88 -9.16
CA SER A 406 19.48 -4.22 -9.60
C SER A 406 19.20 -5.25 -8.51
N GLY A 407 18.28 -6.17 -8.80
CA GLY A 407 18.23 -7.49 -8.17
C GLY A 407 18.86 -8.55 -9.08
N PRO A 408 18.75 -9.85 -8.76
CA PRO A 408 19.18 -10.93 -9.67
C PRO A 408 18.33 -11.02 -10.95
N LEU A 409 17.21 -10.30 -11.00
CA LEU A 409 16.27 -10.32 -12.11
C LEU A 409 16.62 -9.30 -13.18
N LYS A 410 16.28 -9.62 -14.42
CA LYS A 410 16.47 -8.75 -15.59
C LYS A 410 15.13 -8.44 -16.23
N LEU A 411 14.78 -7.15 -16.27
CA LEU A 411 13.62 -6.62 -16.99
C LEU A 411 14.06 -6.04 -18.33
N GLU A 412 13.54 -6.59 -19.41
CA GLU A 412 13.85 -6.23 -20.80
C GLU A 412 12.58 -5.85 -21.55
N ARG A 413 12.67 -4.88 -22.45
CA ARG A 413 11.59 -4.49 -23.35
C ARG A 413 12.14 -4.44 -24.78
N THR A 414 11.43 -5.06 -25.71
CA THR A 414 11.77 -5.03 -27.13
C THR A 414 10.60 -4.51 -27.96
N TYR A 415 10.91 -3.83 -29.05
CA TYR A 415 9.95 -3.36 -30.03
C TYR A 415 10.20 -4.07 -31.35
N ALA A 416 9.17 -4.64 -31.96
CA ALA A 416 9.26 -5.31 -33.24
C ALA A 416 8.27 -4.70 -34.23
N LEU A 417 8.78 -4.22 -35.36
CA LEU A 417 7.94 -3.74 -36.46
C LEU A 417 7.23 -4.93 -37.11
N LEU A 418 5.90 -4.84 -37.23
CA LEU A 418 5.08 -5.84 -37.88
C LEU A 418 4.82 -5.47 -39.34
N ARG A 419 5.24 -6.34 -40.26
CA ARG A 419 4.96 -6.19 -41.70
C ARG A 419 4.00 -7.28 -42.14
N SER A 420 2.95 -6.89 -42.86
CA SER A 420 1.99 -7.86 -43.40
C SER A 420 2.69 -8.81 -44.38
N ALA A 421 2.50 -10.10 -44.16
CA ALA A 421 3.00 -11.20 -44.95
C ALA A 421 1.88 -12.22 -45.20
N LYS A 422 2.13 -13.20 -46.07
CA LYS A 422 1.22 -14.34 -46.30
C LYS A 422 1.89 -15.62 -45.84
N GLY A 423 1.18 -16.43 -45.07
CA GLY A 423 1.60 -17.78 -44.72
C GLY A 423 1.69 -18.68 -45.94
N MET A 424 2.36 -19.83 -45.80
CA MET A 424 2.46 -20.84 -46.86
C MET A 424 1.07 -21.38 -47.30
N ASP A 425 0.05 -21.23 -46.46
CA ASP A 425 -1.36 -21.57 -46.67
C ASP A 425 -2.21 -20.39 -47.18
N GLY A 426 -1.62 -19.23 -47.43
CA GLY A 426 -2.32 -18.01 -47.83
C GLY A 426 -2.99 -17.24 -46.69
N SER A 427 -2.87 -17.70 -45.45
CA SER A 427 -3.35 -16.97 -44.27
C SER A 427 -2.58 -15.65 -44.08
N PRO A 428 -3.22 -14.57 -43.59
CA PRO A 428 -2.49 -13.36 -43.21
C PRO A 428 -1.53 -13.69 -42.06
N ARG A 429 -0.26 -13.31 -42.21
CA ARG A 429 0.78 -13.41 -41.18
C ARG A 429 1.46 -12.04 -41.01
N PHE A 430 2.19 -11.89 -39.92
CA PHE A 430 3.10 -10.76 -39.73
C PHE A 430 4.53 -11.29 -39.67
N GLU A 431 5.42 -10.64 -40.42
CA GLU A 431 6.86 -10.75 -40.21
C GLU A 431 7.30 -9.71 -39.18
N GLU A 432 8.11 -10.15 -38.22
CA GLU A 432 8.56 -9.31 -37.11
C GLU A 432 10.02 -8.94 -37.30
N THR A 433 10.33 -7.64 -37.23
CA THR A 433 11.70 -7.13 -37.25
C THR A 433 11.98 -6.33 -35.98
N VAL A 434 12.88 -6.82 -35.12
CA VAL A 434 13.27 -6.13 -33.89
C VAL A 434 13.95 -4.81 -34.22
N LEU A 435 13.45 -3.73 -33.63
CA LEU A 435 13.93 -2.37 -33.81
C LEU A 435 15.14 -2.10 -32.92
N LYS A 436 16.13 -1.40 -33.48
CA LYS A 436 17.25 -0.81 -32.72
C LYS A 436 16.87 0.56 -32.17
N ASP A 437 17.65 1.03 -31.21
CA ASP A 437 17.48 2.36 -30.63
C ASP A 437 17.50 3.45 -31.72
N GLY A 438 16.47 4.30 -31.74
CA GLY A 438 16.32 5.38 -32.72
C GLY A 438 16.00 4.94 -34.15
N GLU A 439 15.72 3.65 -34.38
CA GLU A 439 15.36 3.16 -35.72
C GLU A 439 14.04 3.76 -36.22
N SER A 440 13.97 4.01 -37.53
CA SER A 440 12.84 4.71 -38.15
C SER A 440 11.63 3.81 -38.32
N ILE A 441 10.46 4.31 -37.93
CA ILE A 441 9.17 3.63 -37.96
C ILE A 441 8.21 4.46 -38.81
N PRO A 442 7.69 3.92 -39.92
CA PRO A 442 6.71 4.65 -40.72
C PRO A 442 5.43 4.94 -39.94
N ILE A 443 4.83 6.11 -40.15
CA ILE A 443 3.50 6.44 -39.64
C ILE A 443 2.47 5.37 -40.04
N GLY A 444 1.58 5.03 -39.11
CA GLY A 444 0.55 4.00 -39.29
C GLY A 444 1.03 2.56 -39.09
N ALA A 445 2.34 2.33 -38.96
CA ALA A 445 2.89 1.00 -38.74
C ALA A 445 2.43 0.39 -37.41
N LEU A 446 2.30 -0.94 -37.40
CA LEU A 446 2.08 -1.73 -36.19
C LEU A 446 3.42 -2.15 -35.60
N VAL A 447 3.56 -2.00 -34.29
CA VAL A 447 4.75 -2.36 -33.53
C VAL A 447 4.32 -3.25 -32.38
N ARG A 448 4.85 -4.47 -32.30
CA ARG A 448 4.71 -5.33 -31.13
C ARG A 448 5.69 -4.89 -30.06
N VAL A 449 5.21 -4.77 -28.84
CA VAL A 449 6.03 -4.56 -27.66
C VAL A 449 6.03 -5.86 -26.87
N HIS A 450 7.22 -6.36 -26.53
CA HIS A 450 7.40 -7.53 -25.69
C HIS A 450 8.23 -7.13 -24.47
N VAL A 451 7.63 -7.21 -23.28
CA VAL A 451 8.27 -6.93 -22.01
C VAL A 451 8.48 -8.24 -21.26
N ARG A 452 9.70 -8.50 -20.82
CA ARG A 452 10.10 -9.78 -20.23
C ARG A 452 10.90 -9.59 -18.94
N VAL A 453 10.57 -10.37 -17.91
CA VAL A 453 11.34 -10.47 -16.67
C VAL A 453 11.94 -11.86 -16.56
N THR A 454 13.27 -11.94 -16.57
CA THR A 454 14.05 -13.18 -16.47
C THR A 454 14.97 -13.17 -15.26
N GLY A 455 15.69 -14.28 -15.03
CA GLY A 455 16.67 -14.39 -13.95
C GLY A 455 16.12 -14.91 -12.62
N TRP A 456 14.86 -15.34 -12.61
CA TRP A 456 14.26 -16.02 -11.47
C TRP A 456 15.04 -17.31 -11.15
N GLN A 457 15.42 -17.50 -9.89
CA GLN A 457 16.06 -18.72 -9.40
C GLN A 457 14.99 -19.65 -8.80
N ASN A 458 15.29 -20.95 -8.68
CA ASN A 458 14.39 -21.87 -8.00
C ASN A 458 14.18 -21.43 -6.55
N GLY A 459 12.94 -21.13 -6.18
CA GLY A 459 12.58 -20.60 -4.86
C GLY A 459 12.71 -19.08 -4.70
N THR A 460 12.99 -18.31 -5.77
CA THR A 460 12.73 -16.85 -5.79
C THR A 460 11.29 -16.61 -6.21
N ASP A 461 10.36 -17.16 -5.44
CA ASP A 461 8.94 -16.91 -5.65
C ASP A 461 8.64 -15.49 -5.18
N ALA A 462 8.00 -14.70 -6.03
CA ALA A 462 7.56 -13.35 -5.70
C ALA A 462 6.05 -13.23 -5.92
N SER A 463 5.43 -12.34 -5.16
CA SER A 463 3.98 -12.18 -5.15
C SER A 463 3.56 -10.73 -5.27
N HIS A 464 2.31 -10.49 -5.66
CA HIS A 464 1.70 -9.16 -5.68
C HIS A 464 2.54 -8.12 -6.44
N LEU A 465 3.02 -8.50 -7.63
CA LEU A 465 3.85 -7.64 -8.46
C LEU A 465 3.01 -6.82 -9.43
N ILE A 466 3.44 -5.59 -9.66
CA ILE A 466 2.94 -4.73 -10.73
C ILE A 466 4.07 -4.56 -11.75
N LEU A 467 3.79 -4.91 -13.00
CA LEU A 467 4.59 -4.55 -14.17
C LEU A 467 3.91 -3.39 -14.87
N GLU A 468 4.52 -2.21 -14.87
CA GLU A 468 4.05 -1.05 -15.61
C GLU A 468 4.99 -0.75 -16.77
N ASP A 469 4.40 -0.62 -17.95
CA ASP A 469 5.10 -0.24 -19.16
C ASP A 469 4.55 1.08 -19.71
N PRO A 470 5.29 2.20 -19.61
CA PRO A 470 4.86 3.49 -20.14
C PRO A 470 4.73 3.48 -21.67
N LEU A 471 3.68 4.12 -22.18
CA LEU A 471 3.46 4.29 -23.61
C LEU A 471 4.28 5.48 -24.16
N PRO A 472 4.94 5.32 -25.32
CA PRO A 472 5.62 6.43 -25.99
C PRO A 472 4.61 7.41 -26.59
N GLY A 473 4.78 8.72 -26.34
CA GLY A 473 3.80 9.78 -26.65
C GLY A 473 3.47 10.06 -28.13
N GLY A 474 3.98 9.26 -29.08
CA GLY A 474 3.63 9.28 -30.51
C GLY A 474 2.88 8.05 -30.99
N PHE A 475 2.56 7.13 -30.07
CA PHE A 475 1.94 5.86 -30.35
C PHE A 475 0.63 5.72 -29.56
N ARG A 476 -0.24 4.85 -30.06
CA ARG A 476 -1.47 4.43 -29.37
C ARG A 476 -1.50 2.91 -29.24
N ALA A 477 -1.85 2.41 -28.06
CA ALA A 477 -2.14 0.99 -27.88
C ALA A 477 -3.40 0.61 -28.65
N THR A 478 -3.37 -0.50 -29.39
CA THR A 478 -4.55 -0.93 -30.17
C THR A 478 -5.44 -1.86 -29.35
N ASP A 479 -6.75 -1.56 -29.34
CA ASP A 479 -7.77 -2.30 -28.57
C ASP A 479 -7.81 -3.80 -28.89
N ASP A 480 -7.53 -4.18 -30.13
CA ASP A 480 -7.65 -5.56 -30.65
C ASP A 480 -6.53 -6.52 -30.20
N THR A 481 -5.54 -6.05 -29.43
CA THR A 481 -4.32 -6.82 -29.10
C THR A 481 -3.78 -6.56 -27.70
N LEU A 482 -4.60 -5.96 -26.84
CA LEU A 482 -4.39 -6.07 -25.40
C LEU A 482 -4.34 -7.56 -25.08
N PRO A 483 -3.47 -8.02 -24.15
CA PRO A 483 -3.26 -9.44 -23.92
C PRO A 483 -4.59 -10.13 -23.62
N SER A 484 -5.21 -10.69 -24.66
CA SER A 484 -6.22 -11.71 -24.52
C SER A 484 -5.44 -12.90 -23.98
N THR A 485 -5.95 -13.48 -22.90
CA THR A 485 -5.46 -14.68 -22.22
C THR A 485 -5.19 -15.90 -23.12
N GLU A 486 -5.34 -15.78 -24.44
CA GLU A 486 -5.24 -16.85 -25.43
C GLU A 486 -3.92 -16.88 -26.23
N SER A 487 -3.09 -15.83 -26.27
CA SER A 487 -1.83 -15.91 -27.03
C SER A 487 -0.68 -16.49 -26.19
N ALA A 488 -0.56 -17.82 -26.28
CA ALA A 488 0.61 -18.65 -26.03
C ALA A 488 1.18 -18.63 -24.60
N ASN A 489 0.85 -19.71 -23.88
CA ASN A 489 1.43 -20.17 -22.61
C ASN A 489 0.78 -19.52 -21.36
N SER A 490 -0.35 -20.11 -20.92
CA SER A 490 -1.22 -19.72 -19.79
C SER A 490 -0.55 -19.61 -18.42
N ASP A 491 0.73 -19.96 -18.34
CA ASP A 491 1.51 -20.04 -17.11
C ASP A 491 2.23 -18.72 -16.76
N TYR A 492 2.14 -17.72 -17.63
CA TYR A 492 2.95 -16.49 -17.58
C TYR A 492 2.13 -15.20 -17.74
N SER A 493 0.80 -15.28 -17.92
CA SER A 493 -0.07 -14.13 -18.09
C SER A 493 -0.32 -13.40 -16.77
N SER A 494 -0.40 -12.07 -16.83
CA SER A 494 -0.89 -11.27 -15.70
C SER A 494 -2.26 -11.78 -15.25
N TYR A 495 -2.51 -11.72 -13.95
CA TYR A 495 -3.81 -12.00 -13.36
C TYR A 495 -4.90 -11.07 -13.93
N THR A 496 -4.55 -9.80 -14.11
CA THR A 496 -5.35 -8.83 -14.85
C THR A 496 -4.45 -7.76 -15.48
N THR A 497 -4.99 -7.05 -16.47
CA THR A 497 -4.32 -5.97 -17.17
C THR A 497 -5.17 -4.71 -17.15
N GLU A 498 -4.53 -3.56 -16.95
CA GLU A 498 -5.14 -2.24 -17.08
C GLU A 498 -4.43 -1.45 -18.17
N VAL A 499 -5.21 -0.78 -19.02
CA VAL A 499 -4.70 0.02 -20.13
C VAL A 499 -5.13 1.45 -19.90
N ARG A 500 -4.15 2.37 -19.95
CA ARG A 500 -4.36 3.80 -19.80
C ARG A 500 -3.78 4.53 -21.01
N ASP A 501 -4.10 5.81 -21.11
CA ASP A 501 -3.61 6.68 -22.19
C ASP A 501 -2.08 6.73 -22.29
N ASP A 502 -1.39 6.56 -21.15
CA ASP A 502 0.05 6.78 -21.02
C ASP A 502 0.86 5.55 -20.57
N ARG A 503 0.20 4.43 -20.29
CA ARG A 503 0.86 3.19 -19.81
C ARG A 503 -0.04 1.97 -19.91
N ILE A 504 0.57 0.80 -19.85
CA ILE A 504 -0.11 -0.48 -19.64
C ILE A 504 0.43 -1.14 -18.38
N ILE A 505 -0.45 -1.81 -17.64
CA ILE A 505 -0.18 -2.33 -16.29
C ILE A 505 -0.62 -3.79 -16.22
N GLY A 506 0.30 -4.69 -15.91
CA GLY A 506 0.02 -6.10 -15.61
C GLY A 506 0.17 -6.37 -14.11
N TYR A 507 -0.81 -7.05 -13.51
CA TYR A 507 -0.79 -7.44 -12.10
C TYR A 507 -0.53 -8.94 -11.98
N TYR A 508 0.40 -9.34 -11.12
CA TYR A 508 0.79 -10.74 -10.95
C TYR A 508 0.69 -11.11 -9.48
N LEU A 509 -0.27 -11.97 -9.12
CA LEU A 509 -0.41 -12.41 -7.74
C LEU A 509 0.75 -13.32 -7.33
N ASN A 510 1.20 -14.22 -8.21
CA ASN A 510 2.24 -15.21 -7.90
C ASN A 510 3.17 -15.45 -9.10
N VAL A 511 4.47 -15.55 -8.84
CA VAL A 511 5.52 -15.83 -9.83
C VAL A 511 6.40 -16.97 -9.34
N TRP A 512 6.14 -18.20 -9.77
CA TRP A 512 6.82 -19.40 -9.26
C TRP A 512 8.14 -19.70 -9.99
N GLY A 513 9.10 -18.78 -9.93
CA GLY A 513 10.37 -18.92 -10.65
C GLY A 513 10.24 -18.85 -12.18
N LYS A 514 9.07 -18.44 -12.67
CA LYS A 514 8.71 -18.40 -14.09
C LYS A 514 9.06 -17.04 -14.70
N THR A 515 9.39 -17.03 -15.98
CA THR A 515 9.58 -15.78 -16.74
C THR A 515 8.27 -14.98 -16.76
N LEU A 516 8.27 -13.69 -16.45
CA LEU A 516 7.10 -12.85 -16.72
C LEU A 516 7.18 -12.33 -18.15
N GLU A 517 6.11 -12.46 -18.90
CA GLU A 517 5.98 -11.91 -20.25
C GLU A 517 4.72 -11.05 -20.33
N PHE A 518 4.83 -9.96 -21.08
CA PHE A 518 3.76 -8.99 -21.29
C PHE A 518 3.87 -8.44 -22.71
N ASP A 519 2.86 -8.75 -23.53
CA ASP A 519 2.83 -8.41 -24.96
C ASP A 519 1.64 -7.52 -25.29
N TYR A 520 1.86 -6.53 -26.14
CA TYR A 520 0.80 -5.69 -26.70
C TYR A 520 1.24 -5.06 -28.02
N LEU A 521 0.30 -4.52 -28.79
CA LEU A 521 0.62 -3.76 -30.01
C LEU A 521 0.40 -2.27 -29.84
N LEU A 522 1.27 -1.53 -30.52
CA LEU A 522 1.20 -0.10 -30.72
C LEU A 522 0.97 0.21 -32.20
N ARG A 523 0.30 1.33 -32.45
CA ARG A 523 0.25 1.99 -33.74
C ARG A 523 1.02 3.30 -33.68
N ALA A 524 1.92 3.53 -34.63
CA ALA A 524 2.63 4.80 -34.79
C ALA A 524 1.68 5.86 -35.38
N GLU A 525 1.50 7.02 -34.73
CA GLU A 525 0.50 8.02 -35.13
C GLU A 525 1.08 9.40 -35.41
N VAL A 526 2.07 9.84 -34.65
CA VAL A 526 2.61 11.20 -34.75
C VAL A 526 4.11 11.14 -35.08
N PRO A 527 4.56 11.74 -36.19
CA PRO A 527 5.99 11.81 -36.52
C PRO A 527 6.78 12.58 -35.46
N GLY A 528 7.95 12.06 -35.09
CA GLY A 528 8.80 12.63 -34.04
C GLY A 528 9.79 11.65 -33.45
N ILE A 529 10.70 12.16 -32.61
CA ILE A 529 11.62 11.35 -31.81
C ILE A 529 11.11 11.33 -30.37
N TYR A 530 10.86 10.13 -29.86
CA TYR A 530 10.25 9.91 -28.55
C TYR A 530 11.21 9.18 -27.63
N HIS A 531 11.38 9.72 -26.43
CA HIS A 531 12.01 9.04 -25.30
C HIS A 531 10.98 8.12 -24.65
N VAL A 532 11.27 6.82 -24.59
CA VAL A 532 10.39 5.86 -23.94
C VAL A 532 10.89 5.57 -22.54
N LEU A 533 10.10 6.02 -21.55
CA LEU A 533 10.39 5.76 -20.14
C LEU A 533 10.58 4.24 -19.89
N PRO A 534 11.52 3.85 -19.02
CA PRO A 534 11.75 2.45 -18.69
C PRO A 534 10.49 1.76 -18.16
N SER A 535 10.30 0.49 -18.55
CA SER A 535 9.35 -0.39 -17.86
C SER A 535 9.78 -0.59 -16.42
N ARG A 536 8.81 -0.81 -15.53
CA ARG A 536 9.04 -0.94 -14.09
C ARG A 536 8.29 -2.14 -13.55
N LEU A 537 8.95 -2.91 -12.70
CA LEU A 537 8.35 -4.00 -11.94
C LEU A 537 8.53 -3.68 -10.45
N TRP A 538 7.48 -3.79 -9.64
CA TRP A 538 7.60 -3.61 -8.19
C TRP A 538 6.61 -4.47 -7.42
N ASN A 539 6.91 -4.69 -6.15
CA ASN A 539 6.00 -5.33 -5.22
C ASN A 539 5.01 -4.30 -4.67
N MET A 540 3.74 -4.65 -4.58
CA MET A 540 2.68 -3.78 -4.06
C MET A 540 2.80 -3.48 -2.55
N TYR A 541 3.46 -4.37 -1.81
CA TYR A 541 3.48 -4.37 -0.34
C TYR A 541 4.89 -4.33 0.25
N SER A 542 5.92 -4.21 -0.60
CA SER A 542 7.30 -3.99 -0.17
C SER A 542 8.02 -2.91 -0.98
N ASP A 543 9.17 -2.47 -0.48
CA ASP A 543 10.05 -1.52 -1.16
C ASP A 543 10.78 -2.07 -2.39
N TRP A 544 10.58 -3.36 -2.72
CA TRP A 544 11.26 -4.04 -3.82
C TRP A 544 10.81 -3.54 -5.19
N ARG A 545 11.78 -3.13 -6.03
CA ARG A 545 11.55 -2.60 -7.38
C ARG A 545 12.68 -2.98 -8.33
N LEU A 546 12.33 -3.09 -9.61
CA LEU A 546 13.19 -3.38 -10.74
C LEU A 546 12.81 -2.44 -11.89
N SER A 547 13.81 -1.95 -12.62
CA SER A 547 13.61 -1.06 -13.78
C SER A 547 14.29 -1.65 -15.01
N GLY A 548 13.64 -1.48 -16.16
CA GLY A 548 14.23 -1.75 -17.47
C GLY A 548 15.15 -0.59 -17.93
N GLN A 549 15.39 -0.55 -19.23
CA GLN A 549 16.18 0.50 -19.89
C GLN A 549 15.28 1.47 -20.67
N GLU A 550 15.78 2.70 -20.83
CA GLU A 550 15.20 3.68 -21.75
C GLU A 550 15.55 3.30 -23.21
N MET A 551 14.68 3.69 -24.15
CA MET A 551 14.89 3.54 -25.59
C MET A 551 14.29 4.75 -26.31
N HIS A 552 14.78 5.06 -27.50
CA HIS A 552 14.29 6.07 -28.42
C HIS A 552 13.56 5.42 -29.59
N LEU A 553 12.41 5.98 -29.95
CA LEU A 553 11.64 5.58 -31.14
C LEU A 553 11.49 6.78 -32.06
N HIS A 554 11.70 6.57 -33.36
CA HIS A 554 11.63 7.64 -34.35
C HIS A 554 10.52 7.34 -35.36
N ILE A 555 9.39 8.04 -35.25
CA ILE A 555 8.31 7.94 -36.24
C ILE A 555 8.62 8.89 -37.39
N VAL A 556 8.67 8.35 -38.61
CA VAL A 556 8.90 9.10 -39.85
C VAL A 556 7.62 9.16 -40.71
N PRO A 557 7.44 10.22 -41.51
CA PRO A 557 6.31 10.36 -42.43
C PRO A 557 6.17 9.24 -43.46
#